data_AF-A0A947VX05-F1
#
_entry.id   AF-A0A947VX05-F1
#
_cell.length_a   1.000
_cell.length_b   1.000
_cell.length_c   1.000
_cell.angle_alpha   90.00
_cell.angle_beta   90.00
_cell.angle_gamma   90.00
#
_symmetry.space_group_name_H-M   'P 1'
#
loop_
_entity.id
_entity.type
_entity.pdbx_description
1 polymer ?
#
loop_
_entity_poly.entity_id
_entity_poly.type
_entity_poly.pdbx_seq_one_letter_code
_entity_poly.pdbx_strand_id
1 'polypeptide(L)'
;MEKFLRNELKLTLHPKKIHVVNYYMGVDFLGYVIFPKYILPRTKTKRRIFRKMAETSQKIKDGILPPEALEEALQSYLGHLSHCDSYKLSQEIKNQALFLQTN
;
A
#
# COMPACT_ATOMS: atom_id res chain seq x y z
N MET A 1 2.68 20.00 22.75
CA MET A 1 3.42 19.06 21.88
C MET A 1 4.71 19.65 21.33
N GLU A 2 4.68 20.75 20.58
CA GLU A 2 5.88 21.35 19.96
C GLU A 2 6.94 21.79 20.98
N LYS A 3 6.53 22.43 22.10
CA LYS A 3 7.45 22.80 23.19
C LYS A 3 8.18 21.59 23.78
N PHE A 4 7.50 20.46 23.95
CA PHE A 4 8.10 19.23 24.49
C PHE A 4 9.11 18.64 23.51
N LEU A 5 8.74 18.51 22.22
CA LEU A 5 9.64 18.02 21.17
C LEU A 5 10.92 18.86 21.10
N ARG A 6 10.80 20.19 21.13
CA ARG A 6 11.94 21.09 21.00
C ARG A 6 12.80 21.15 22.26
N ASN A 7 12.18 21.30 23.43
CA ASN A 7 12.91 21.60 24.66
C ASN A 7 13.51 20.34 25.29
N GLU A 8 12.76 19.24 25.32
CA GLU A 8 13.16 17.98 25.96
C GLU A 8 13.87 17.05 24.96
N LEU A 9 13.32 16.90 23.75
CA LEU A 9 13.81 15.93 22.76
C LEU A 9 14.74 16.53 21.69
N LYS A 10 14.91 17.86 21.65
CA LYS A 10 15.67 18.60 20.64
C LYS A 10 15.23 18.29 19.18
N LEU A 11 13.95 18.00 18.99
CA LEU A 11 13.34 17.72 17.68
C LEU A 11 12.44 18.87 17.21
N THR A 12 12.44 19.11 15.90
CA THR A 12 11.56 20.10 15.24
C THR A 12 10.74 19.41 14.15
N LEU A 13 9.44 19.66 14.12
CA LEU A 13 8.56 19.15 13.08
C LEU A 13 8.78 19.90 11.77
N HIS A 14 8.78 19.17 10.65
CA HIS A 14 8.94 19.79 9.34
C HIS A 14 7.67 20.58 8.96
N PRO A 15 7.76 21.89 8.65
CA PRO A 15 6.59 22.76 8.50
C PRO A 15 5.64 22.33 7.38
N LYS A 16 6.17 21.76 6.29
CA LYS A 16 5.36 21.28 5.16
C LYS A 16 4.74 19.88 5.36
N LYS A 17 5.03 19.19 6.47
CA LYS A 17 4.52 17.84 6.76
C LYS A 17 3.49 17.82 7.89
N ILE A 18 3.02 18.99 8.30
CA ILE A 18 1.95 19.15 9.28
C ILE A 18 0.69 19.50 8.49
N HIS A 19 -0.36 18.70 8.68
CA HIS A 19 -1.65 18.91 8.04
C HIS A 19 -2.74 18.90 9.10
N VAL A 20 -3.49 19.99 9.19
CA VAL A 20 -4.73 20.05 9.98
C VAL A 20 -5.86 20.04 8.96
N VAL A 21 -6.59 18.92 8.93
CA VAL A 21 -7.67 18.69 7.96
C VAL A 21 -8.97 18.41 8.71
N ASN A 22 -10.10 18.70 8.07
CA ASN A 22 -11.39 18.32 8.62
C ASN A 22 -11.48 16.80 8.73
N TYR A 23 -12.05 16.32 9.83
CA TYR A 23 -12.14 14.91 10.16
C TYR A 23 -12.73 14.04 9.04
N TYR A 24 -13.69 14.57 8.27
CA TYR A 24 -14.34 13.86 7.17
C TYR A 24 -13.52 13.76 5.89
N MET A 25 -12.42 14.51 5.75
CA MET A 25 -11.59 14.49 4.54
C MET A 25 -10.69 13.26 4.45
N GLY A 26 -10.52 12.55 5.57
CA GLY A 26 -9.61 11.43 5.70
C GLY A 26 -8.14 11.88 5.83
N VAL A 27 -7.32 11.01 6.42
CA VAL A 27 -5.90 11.28 6.68
C VAL A 27 -5.04 10.20 6.04
N ASP A 28 -3.98 10.63 5.36
CA ASP A 28 -2.98 9.74 4.79
C ASP A 28 -2.10 9.15 5.90
N PHE A 29 -2.10 7.83 6.04
CA PHE A 29 -1.28 7.14 7.03
C PHE A 29 -0.82 5.77 6.54
N LEU A 30 0.49 5.53 6.56
CA LEU A 30 1.13 4.24 6.23
C LEU A 30 0.67 3.58 4.91
N GLY A 31 0.29 4.37 3.91
CA GLY A 31 -0.18 3.85 2.61
C GLY A 31 -1.69 3.68 2.49
N TYR A 32 -2.43 4.04 3.53
CA TYR A 32 -3.88 4.11 3.58
C TYR A 32 -4.38 5.57 3.61
N VAL A 33 -5.67 5.72 3.35
CA VAL A 33 -6.47 6.90 3.68
C VAL A 33 -7.48 6.48 4.75
N ILE A 34 -7.32 7.00 5.96
CA ILE A 34 -8.17 6.67 7.09
C ILE A 34 -9.32 7.66 7.14
N PHE A 35 -10.55 7.18 7.01
CA PHE A 35 -11.77 7.94 7.19
C PHE A 35 -12.43 7.59 8.54
N PRO A 36 -13.41 8.40 9.00
CA PRO A 36 -14.13 8.13 10.24
C PRO A 36 -14.77 6.73 10.36
N LYS A 37 -15.20 6.15 9.23
CA LYS A 37 -16.00 4.92 9.18
C LYS A 37 -15.36 3.77 8.41
N TYR A 38 -14.28 4.03 7.68
CA TYR A 38 -13.67 3.06 6.77
C TYR A 38 -12.22 3.47 6.46
N ILE A 39 -11.42 2.53 5.97
CA ILE A 39 -10.01 2.74 5.62
C ILE A 39 -9.83 2.29 4.18
N LEU A 40 -9.27 3.15 3.32
CA LEU A 40 -9.01 2.79 1.92
C LEU A 40 -7.51 2.69 1.63
N PRO A 41 -7.06 1.80 0.74
CA PRO A 41 -5.71 1.85 0.23
C PRO A 41 -5.54 3.09 -0.68
N ARG A 42 -4.36 3.73 -0.63
CA ARG A 42 -4.06 4.86 -1.53
C ARG A 42 -4.05 4.41 -2.99
N THR A 43 -4.50 5.27 -3.90
CA THR A 43 -4.42 5.03 -5.35
C THR A 43 -3.00 4.72 -5.82
N LYS A 44 -1.99 5.38 -5.21
CA LYS A 44 -0.58 5.11 -5.49
C LYS A 44 -0.16 3.70 -5.08
N THR A 45 -0.67 3.20 -3.95
CA THR A 45 -0.45 1.82 -3.48
C THR A 45 -1.07 0.84 -4.46
N LYS A 46 -2.35 1.02 -4.83
CA LYS A 46 -3.03 0.22 -5.85
C LYS A 46 -2.18 0.10 -7.13
N ARG A 47 -1.81 1.25 -7.73
CA ARG A 47 -1.00 1.28 -8.96
C ARG A 47 0.35 0.57 -8.81
N ARG A 48 1.00 0.72 -7.65
CA ARG A 48 2.30 0.06 -7.38
C ARG A 48 2.17 -1.45 -7.33
N ILE A 49 1.09 -1.98 -6.75
CA ILE A 49 0.85 -3.43 -6.64
C ILE A 49 0.77 -4.05 -8.04
N PHE A 50 -0.11 -3.56 -8.91
CA PHE A 50 -0.28 -4.08 -10.27
C PHE A 50 1.03 -4.02 -11.08
N ARG A 51 1.72 -2.88 -11.02
CA ARG A 51 3.01 -2.73 -11.70
C ARG A 51 4.03 -3.77 -11.22
N LYS A 52 4.13 -3.96 -9.90
CA LYS A 52 5.09 -4.91 -9.31
C LYS A 52 4.77 -6.35 -9.66
N MET A 53 3.49 -6.74 -9.71
CA MET A 53 3.11 -8.09 -10.14
C MET A 53 3.48 -8.36 -11.60
N ALA A 54 3.26 -7.38 -12.49
CA ALA A 54 3.69 -7.48 -13.89
C ALA A 54 5.22 -7.58 -14.01
N GLU A 55 5.97 -6.75 -13.28
CA GLU A 55 7.43 -6.84 -13.21
C GLU A 55 7.91 -8.20 -12.68
N THR A 56 7.25 -8.76 -11.66
CA THR A 56 7.58 -10.08 -11.11
C THR A 56 7.30 -11.19 -12.13
N SER A 57 6.13 -11.18 -12.78
CA SER A 57 5.80 -12.15 -13.83
C SER A 57 6.82 -12.11 -14.98
N GLN A 58 7.24 -10.92 -15.42
CA GLN A 58 8.27 -10.80 -16.46
C GLN A 58 9.60 -11.41 -16.00
N LYS A 59 10.05 -11.12 -14.77
CA LYS A 59 11.27 -11.70 -14.22
C LYS A 59 11.22 -13.22 -14.09
N ILE A 60 10.03 -13.80 -13.86
CA ILE A 60 9.85 -15.24 -13.86
C ILE A 60 10.04 -15.80 -15.28
N LYS A 61 9.45 -15.16 -16.29
CA LYS A 61 9.62 -15.53 -17.71
C LYS A 61 11.07 -15.43 -18.17
N ASP A 62 11.79 -14.43 -17.68
CA ASP A 62 13.21 -14.22 -17.97
C ASP A 62 14.13 -15.19 -17.20
N GLY A 63 13.57 -16.06 -16.33
CA GLY A 63 14.32 -17.02 -15.51
C GLY A 63 15.09 -16.39 -14.34
N ILE A 64 14.80 -15.13 -14.00
CA ILE A 64 15.47 -14.37 -12.93
C ILE A 64 14.88 -14.71 -11.56
N LEU A 65 13.56 -14.92 -11.50
CA LEU A 65 12.83 -15.29 -10.28
C LEU A 65 12.17 -16.64 -10.44
N PRO A 66 11.99 -17.40 -9.35
CA PRO A 66 11.33 -18.68 -9.42
C PRO A 66 9.80 -18.50 -9.52
N PRO A 67 9.05 -19.48 -10.07
CA PRO A 67 7.62 -19.35 -10.34
C PRO A 67 6.76 -18.98 -9.11
N GLU A 68 7.16 -19.43 -7.92
CA GLU A 68 6.49 -19.13 -6.65
C GLU A 68 6.53 -17.65 -6.25
N ALA A 69 7.48 -16.87 -6.78
CA ALA A 69 7.66 -15.47 -6.40
C ALA A 69 6.42 -14.60 -6.68
N LEU A 70 5.61 -14.97 -7.67
CA LEU A 70 4.36 -14.26 -7.95
C LEU A 70 3.30 -14.52 -6.88
N GLU A 71 3.21 -15.76 -6.38
CA GLU A 71 2.28 -16.14 -5.31
C GLU A 71 2.69 -15.52 -3.98
N GLU A 72 3.99 -15.53 -3.66
CA GLU A 72 4.51 -14.87 -2.46
C GLU A 72 4.21 -13.37 -2.46
N ALA A 73 4.40 -12.71 -3.61
CA ALA A 73 4.04 -11.31 -3.78
C ALA A 73 2.54 -11.07 -3.61
N LEU A 74 1.69 -11.95 -4.18
CA LEU A 74 0.24 -11.88 -4.00
C LEU A 74 -0.15 -11.95 -2.52
N GLN A 75 0.36 -12.92 -1.77
CA GLN A 75 0.06 -13.07 -0.35
C GLN A 75 0.53 -11.88 0.49
N SER A 76 1.70 -11.34 0.17
CA SER A 76 2.21 -10.11 0.80
C SER A 76 1.25 -8.93 0.63
N TYR A 77 0.75 -8.72 -0.60
CA TYR A 77 -0.21 -7.64 -0.87
C TYR A 77 -1.59 -7.91 -0.24
N LEU A 78 -2.07 -9.15 -0.26
CA LEU A 78 -3.33 -9.52 0.40
C LEU A 78 -3.26 -9.32 1.91
N GLY A 79 -2.12 -9.62 2.54
CA GLY A 79 -1.87 -9.33 3.96
C GLY A 79 -2.00 -7.83 4.26
N HIS A 80 -1.33 -6.98 3.47
CA HIS A 80 -1.45 -5.52 3.60
C HIS A 80 -2.90 -5.02 3.41
N LEU A 81 -3.62 -5.59 2.45
CA LEU A 81 -5.00 -5.23 2.14
C LEU A 81 -6.01 -5.74 3.17
N SER A 82 -5.68 -6.78 3.95
CA SER A 82 -6.57 -7.32 5.00
C SER A 82 -6.90 -6.32 6.11
N HIS A 83 -6.12 -5.24 6.23
CA HIS A 83 -6.31 -4.18 7.22
C HIS A 83 -7.09 -2.96 6.71
N CYS A 84 -7.68 -3.03 5.52
CA CYS A 84 -8.49 -1.94 4.97
C CYS A 84 -9.69 -2.46 4.16
N ASP A 85 -10.63 -1.55 3.86
CA ASP A 85 -11.81 -1.82 3.05
C ASP A 85 -11.42 -1.96 1.57
N SER A 86 -10.91 -3.14 1.24
CA SER A 86 -10.30 -3.39 -0.07
C SER A 86 -10.85 -4.60 -0.81
N TYR A 87 -12.02 -5.15 -0.40
CA TYR A 87 -12.53 -6.41 -0.96
C TYR A 87 -12.47 -6.46 -2.50
N LYS A 88 -12.97 -5.42 -3.18
CA LYS A 88 -12.92 -5.32 -4.65
C LYS A 88 -11.50 -5.35 -5.19
N LEU A 89 -10.59 -4.58 -4.58
CA LEU A 89 -9.18 -4.54 -4.98
C LEU A 89 -8.50 -5.89 -4.76
N SER A 90 -8.79 -6.57 -3.65
CA SER A 90 -8.24 -7.90 -3.36
C SER A 90 -8.66 -8.92 -4.41
N GLN A 91 -9.92 -8.86 -4.89
CA GLN A 91 -10.37 -9.71 -6.01
C GLN A 91 -9.69 -9.34 -7.33
N GLU A 92 -9.56 -8.05 -7.66
CA GLU A 92 -8.86 -7.61 -8.86
C GLU A 92 -7.40 -8.12 -8.91
N ILE A 93 -6.69 -8.05 -7.78
CA ILE A 93 -5.29 -8.50 -7.68
C ILE A 93 -5.19 -10.03 -7.82
N LYS A 94 -6.11 -10.79 -7.20
CA LYS A 94 -6.16 -12.25 -7.37
C LYS A 94 -6.39 -12.65 -8.82
N ASN A 95 -7.34 -11.99 -9.50
CA ASN A 95 -7.63 -12.24 -10.91
C ASN A 95 -6.43 -11.89 -11.79
N GLN A 96 -5.74 -10.79 -11.48
CA GLN A 96 -4.52 -10.41 -12.18
C GLN A 96 -3.39 -11.44 -12.01
N ALA A 97 -3.21 -11.97 -10.79
CA ALA A 97 -2.22 -13.02 -10.53
C ALA A 97 -2.50 -14.27 -11.37
N LEU A 98 -3.76 -14.72 -11.39
CA LEU A 98 -4.18 -15.87 -12.19
C LEU A 98 -3.88 -15.64 -13.68
N PHE A 99 -4.25 -14.47 -14.21
CA PHE A 99 -3.97 -14.11 -15.61
C PHE A 99 -2.46 -14.15 -15.94
N LEU A 100 -1.61 -13.65 -15.04
CA LEU A 100 -0.16 -13.61 -15.21
C LEU A 100 0.53 -14.98 -15.02
N GLN A 101 -0.14 -15.95 -14.40
CA GLN A 101 0.35 -17.34 -14.28
C GLN A 101 0.05 -18.16 -15.54
N THR A 102 -1.04 -17.85 -16.24
CA THR A 102 -1.48 -18.60 -17.43
C THR A 102 -0.84 -18.12 -18.74
N ASN A 103 -0.31 -16.89 -18.79
CA ASN A 103 0.33 -16.30 -19.97
C ASN A 103 1.79 -15.98 -19.71
#